data_AF-A0A644ZS41-F1
#
_entry.id   AF-A0A644ZS41-F1
#
_cell.length_a   1.000
_cell.length_b   1.000
_cell.length_c   1.000
_cell.angle_alpha   90.00
_cell.angle_beta   90.00
_cell.angle_gamma   90.00
#
_symmetry.space_group_name_H-M   'P 1'
#
loop_
_entity.id
_entity.type
_entity.pdbx_description
1 polymer ?
#
loop_
_entity_poly.entity_id
_entity_poly.type
_entity_poly.pdbx_seq_one_letter_code
_entity_poly.pdbx_strand_id
1 'polypeptide(L)'
;MFLEASLEERIENTLKEYVIDSQIEYVNKFGKDLGLNEWFNYIYSSMDRVKKKLGGDRFKVVLNELNLAYNNQLSTNSMDAHKNWIEIFLKEYYDPLYKYSLENNKDKIIFRGNSLEVNEFLEDLG
;
A
#
# COMPACT_ATOMS: atom_id res chain seq x y z
N MET A 1 2.79 -6.09 14.61
CA MET A 1 1.53 -6.49 13.98
C MET A 1 1.19 -7.87 14.46
N PHE A 2 0.11 -7.97 15.23
CA PHE A 2 -0.36 -9.16 15.92
C PHE A 2 -0.90 -10.18 14.90
N LEU A 3 -0.64 -11.46 15.16
CA LEU A 3 -1.04 -12.61 14.34
C LEU A 3 -2.53 -12.99 14.52
N GLU A 4 -3.34 -12.14 15.16
CA GLU A 4 -4.72 -12.44 15.58
C GLU A 4 -5.80 -11.58 14.90
N ALA A 5 -5.42 -10.55 14.13
CA ALA A 5 -6.39 -9.70 13.45
C ALA A 5 -6.99 -10.41 12.24
N SER A 6 -8.33 -10.39 12.14
CA SER A 6 -9.08 -10.91 10.99
C SER A 6 -8.68 -10.20 9.69
N LEU A 7 -8.94 -10.84 8.54
CA LEU A 7 -8.70 -10.21 7.25
C LEU A 7 -9.42 -8.86 7.13
N GLU A 8 -10.67 -8.78 7.61
CA GLU A 8 -11.46 -7.55 7.60
C GLU A 8 -10.80 -6.43 8.42
N GLU A 9 -10.38 -6.70 9.66
CA GLU A 9 -9.66 -5.71 10.47
C GLU A 9 -8.36 -5.26 9.80
N ARG A 10 -7.66 -6.17 9.11
CA ARG A 10 -6.44 -5.82 8.39
C ARG A 10 -6.73 -4.96 7.17
N ILE A 11 -7.83 -5.20 6.46
CA ILE A 11 -8.29 -4.33 5.36
C ILE A 11 -8.58 -2.94 5.90
N GLU A 12 -9.37 -2.81 6.96
CA GLU A 12 -9.74 -1.53 7.54
C GLU A 12 -8.53 -0.75 8.08
N ASN A 13 -7.62 -1.43 8.77
CA ASN A 13 -6.38 -0.82 9.25
C ASN A 13 -5.50 -0.34 8.09
N THR A 14 -5.37 -1.15 7.03
CA THR A 14 -4.59 -0.77 5.84
C THR A 14 -5.25 0.38 5.08
N LEU A 15 -6.58 0.39 4.97
CA LEU A 15 -7.34 1.48 4.37
C LEU A 15 -7.09 2.78 5.13
N LYS A 16 -7.18 2.73 6.47
CA LYS A 16 -6.94 3.90 7.30
C LYS A 16 -5.53 4.44 7.13
N GLU A 17 -4.51 3.60 7.30
CA GLU A 17 -3.10 4.05 7.31
C GLU A 17 -2.61 4.46 5.91
N TYR A 18 -2.87 3.66 4.89
CA TYR A 18 -2.25 3.80 3.57
C TYR A 18 -3.10 4.54 2.55
N VAL A 19 -4.39 4.75 2.83
CA VAL A 19 -5.29 5.52 1.96
C VAL A 19 -5.72 6.79 2.65
N ILE A 20 -6.43 6.70 3.77
CA ILE A 20 -7.07 7.86 4.39
C ILE A 20 -6.02 8.81 4.99
N ASP A 21 -5.25 8.32 5.97
CA ASP A 21 -4.26 9.14 6.68
C ASP A 21 -3.17 9.61 5.70
N SER A 22 -2.70 8.71 4.82
CA SER A 22 -1.70 9.07 3.80
C SER A 22 -2.20 10.13 2.83
N GLN A 23 -3.43 10.06 2.32
CA GLN A 23 -3.93 11.09 1.43
C GLN A 23 -4.07 12.43 2.15
N ILE A 24 -4.49 12.45 3.42
CA ILE A 24 -4.53 13.67 4.22
C ILE A 24 -3.14 14.31 4.30
N GLU A 25 -2.11 13.54 4.59
CA GLU A 25 -0.72 14.05 4.65
C GLU A 25 -0.26 14.63 3.30
N TYR A 26 -0.50 13.93 2.21
CA TYR A 26 -0.09 14.38 0.88
C TYR A 26 -0.89 15.60 0.42
N VAL A 27 -2.20 15.64 0.68
CA VAL A 27 -3.06 16.80 0.39
C VAL A 27 -2.63 18.02 1.20
N ASN A 28 -2.30 17.85 2.49
CA ASN A 28 -1.80 18.93 3.32
C ASN A 28 -0.45 19.47 2.82
N LYS A 29 0.40 18.61 2.27
CA LYS A 29 1.75 18.98 1.79
C LYS A 29 1.75 19.60 0.39
N PHE A 30 0.93 19.08 -0.52
CA PHE A 30 1.01 19.41 -1.96
C PHE A 30 -0.26 20.09 -2.51
N GLY A 31 -1.30 20.24 -1.69
CA GLY A 31 -2.63 20.67 -2.13
C GLY A 31 -3.47 19.49 -2.62
N LYS A 32 -4.78 19.70 -2.82
CA LYS A 32 -5.75 18.61 -3.07
C LYS A 32 -5.41 17.75 -4.29
N ASP A 33 -5.39 18.35 -5.48
CA ASP A 33 -5.28 17.57 -6.72
C ASP A 33 -3.88 16.95 -6.88
N LEU A 34 -2.83 17.75 -6.62
CA LEU A 34 -1.46 17.27 -6.68
C LEU A 34 -1.17 16.25 -5.58
N GLY A 35 -1.64 16.48 -4.35
CA GLY A 35 -1.46 15.56 -3.23
C GLY A 35 -2.10 14.20 -3.48
N LEU A 36 -3.32 14.16 -4.03
CA LEU A 36 -3.95 12.89 -4.42
C LEU A 36 -3.19 12.19 -5.54
N ASN A 37 -2.64 12.91 -6.52
CA ASN A 37 -1.83 12.32 -7.58
C ASN A 37 -0.49 11.77 -7.06
N GLU A 38 0.20 12.52 -6.21
CA GLU A 38 1.46 12.10 -5.59
C GLU A 38 1.26 10.87 -4.70
N TRP A 39 0.17 10.83 -3.92
CA TRP A 39 -0.22 9.64 -3.17
C TRP A 39 -0.43 8.43 -4.08
N PHE A 40 -1.17 8.62 -5.18
CA PHE A 40 -1.42 7.53 -6.14
C PHE A 40 -0.12 7.00 -6.74
N ASN A 41 0.76 7.90 -7.19
CA ASN A 41 2.07 7.55 -7.75
C ASN A 41 2.94 6.80 -6.74
N TYR A 42 2.91 7.22 -5.47
CA TYR A 42 3.62 6.56 -4.37
C TYR A 42 3.13 5.12 -4.16
N ILE A 43 1.82 4.91 -4.02
CA ILE A 43 1.23 3.58 -3.81
C ILE A 43 1.49 2.69 -5.02
N TYR A 44 1.26 3.20 -6.24
CA TYR A 44 1.51 2.47 -7.49
C TYR A 44 2.96 2.00 -7.60
N SER A 45 3.92 2.91 -7.36
CA SER A 45 5.35 2.60 -7.45
C SER A 45 5.77 1.58 -6.39
N SER A 46 5.19 1.67 -5.19
CA SER A 46 5.43 0.73 -4.11
C SER A 46 4.94 -0.67 -4.46
N MET A 47 3.76 -0.77 -5.07
CA MET A 47 3.23 -2.03 -5.60
C MET A 47 4.07 -2.60 -6.76
N ASP A 48 4.50 -1.77 -7.71
CA ASP A 48 5.34 -2.23 -8.82
C ASP A 48 6.71 -2.78 -8.36
N ARG A 49 7.28 -2.21 -7.29
CA ARG A 49 8.51 -2.78 -6.68
C ARG A 49 8.25 -4.17 -6.09
N VAL A 50 7.12 -4.38 -5.42
CA VAL A 50 6.75 -5.69 -4.86
C VAL A 50 6.47 -6.70 -5.98
N LYS A 51 5.88 -6.27 -7.11
CA LYS A 51 5.69 -7.09 -8.32
C LYS A 51 6.98 -7.69 -8.88
N LYS A 52 8.01 -6.86 -9.01
CA LYS A 52 9.30 -7.27 -9.57
C LYS A 52 9.98 -8.34 -8.73
N LYS A 53 9.76 -8.35 -7.41
CA LYS A 53 10.33 -9.33 -6.47
C LYS A 53 9.63 -10.69 -6.49
N LEU A 54 8.34 -10.75 -6.86
CA LEU A 54 7.52 -11.94 -6.64
C LEU A 54 7.04 -12.65 -7.92
N GLY A 55 7.24 -12.02 -9.09
CA GLY A 55 6.95 -12.63 -10.38
C GLY A 55 5.46 -12.81 -10.65
N GLY A 56 4.89 -12.00 -11.55
CA GLY A 56 3.71 -12.43 -12.31
C GLY A 56 2.47 -11.54 -12.30
N ASP A 57 1.50 -12.03 -13.06
CA ASP A 57 0.30 -11.33 -13.55
C ASP A 57 -0.69 -10.90 -12.46
N ARG A 58 -0.64 -11.49 -11.26
CA ARG A 58 -1.55 -11.15 -10.15
C ARG A 58 -1.39 -9.71 -9.67
N PHE A 59 -0.20 -9.14 -9.81
CA PHE A 59 0.02 -7.73 -9.52
C PHE A 59 -0.66 -6.79 -10.50
N LYS A 60 -0.88 -7.23 -11.76
CA LYS A 60 -1.64 -6.42 -12.71
C LYS A 60 -3.08 -6.24 -12.23
N VAL A 61 -3.66 -7.27 -11.61
CA VAL A 61 -5.02 -7.20 -11.03
C VAL A 61 -5.04 -6.18 -9.89
N VAL A 62 -4.08 -6.23 -8.96
CA VAL A 62 -4.00 -5.26 -7.85
C VAL A 62 -3.85 -3.82 -8.37
N LEU A 63 -2.96 -3.59 -9.34
CA LEU A 63 -2.75 -2.26 -9.92
C LEU A 63 -3.99 -1.76 -10.68
N ASN A 64 -4.72 -2.65 -11.35
CA ASN A 64 -5.97 -2.30 -12.02
C ASN A 64 -7.04 -1.89 -11.01
N GLU A 65 -7.21 -2.64 -9.93
CA GLU A 65 -8.17 -2.31 -8.86
C GLU A 65 -7.80 -1.00 -8.14
N LEU A 66 -6.50 -0.73 -7.94
CA LEU A 66 -6.03 0.56 -7.42
C LEU A 66 -6.44 1.72 -8.34
N ASN A 67 -6.24 1.57 -9.66
CA ASN A 67 -6.65 2.57 -10.65
C ASN A 67 -8.17 2.80 -10.63
N LEU A 68 -8.95 1.72 -10.57
CA LEU A 68 -10.41 1.81 -10.51
C LEU A 68 -10.87 2.52 -9.23
N ALA A 69 -10.29 2.16 -8.09
CA ALA A 69 -10.60 2.78 -6.81
C ALA A 69 -10.26 4.28 -6.81
N TYR A 70 -9.08 4.65 -7.34
CA TYR A 70 -8.68 6.05 -7.43
C TYR A 70 -9.63 6.87 -8.30
N ASN A 71 -10.01 6.37 -9.49
CA ASN A 71 -10.97 7.07 -10.35
C ASN A 71 -12.37 7.16 -9.72
N ASN A 72 -12.80 6.11 -9.02
CA ASN A 72 -14.05 6.11 -8.27
C ASN A 72 -14.03 7.15 -7.14
N GLN A 73 -12.92 7.24 -6.41
CA GLN A 73 -12.73 8.24 -5.36
C GLN A 73 -12.80 9.65 -5.93
N LEU A 74 -12.12 9.93 -7.05
CA LEU A 74 -12.15 11.26 -7.67
C LEU A 74 -13.56 11.69 -8.12
N SER A 75 -14.39 10.74 -8.54
CA SER A 75 -15.74 11.02 -9.02
C SER A 75 -16.81 11.05 -7.92
N THR A 76 -16.62 10.31 -6.83
CA THR A 76 -17.65 10.11 -5.79
C THR A 76 -17.26 10.63 -4.41
N ASN A 77 -15.98 10.93 -4.17
CA ASN A 77 -15.36 11.14 -2.86
C ASN A 77 -15.47 9.94 -1.90
N SER A 78 -15.85 8.75 -2.36
CA SER A 78 -15.86 7.53 -1.54
C SER A 78 -14.50 6.84 -1.53
N MET A 79 -14.12 6.28 -0.37
CA MET A 79 -12.89 5.50 -0.20
C MET A 79 -13.15 3.98 -0.25
N ASP A 80 -14.41 3.54 -0.30
CA ASP A 80 -14.76 2.12 -0.13
C ASP A 80 -14.17 1.24 -1.21
N ALA A 81 -14.06 1.74 -2.45
CA ALA A 81 -13.47 1.01 -3.57
C ALA A 81 -12.01 0.63 -3.31
N HIS A 82 -11.29 1.34 -2.42
CA HIS A 82 -9.92 0.97 -2.07
C HIS A 82 -9.82 -0.33 -1.28
N LYS A 83 -10.89 -0.79 -0.63
CA LYS A 83 -10.88 -2.07 0.10
C LYS A 83 -10.60 -3.26 -0.84
N ASN A 84 -11.02 -3.17 -2.11
CA ASN A 84 -10.86 -4.26 -3.08
C ASN A 84 -9.39 -4.57 -3.38
N TRP A 85 -8.60 -3.56 -3.77
CA TRP A 85 -7.19 -3.79 -4.06
C TRP A 85 -6.43 -4.17 -2.79
N ILE A 86 -6.81 -3.63 -1.63
CA ILE A 86 -6.22 -3.98 -0.33
C ILE A 86 -6.47 -5.45 -0.02
N GLU A 87 -7.70 -5.93 -0.17
CA GLU A 87 -8.05 -7.32 0.08
C GLU A 87 -7.25 -8.26 -0.83
N ILE A 88 -7.20 -7.97 -2.13
CA ILE A 88 -6.43 -8.78 -3.09
C ILE A 88 -4.95 -8.75 -2.71
N PHE A 89 -4.40 -7.57 -2.39
CA PHE A 89 -3.02 -7.43 -1.94
C PHE A 89 -2.76 -8.26 -0.67
N LEU A 90 -3.61 -8.18 0.35
CA LEU A 90 -3.43 -8.94 1.59
C LEU A 90 -3.56 -10.44 1.36
N LYS A 91 -4.50 -10.92 0.55
CA LYS A 91 -4.64 -12.34 0.23
C LYS A 91 -3.43 -12.88 -0.53
N GLU A 92 -2.98 -12.14 -1.53
CA GLU A 92 -1.90 -12.58 -2.41
C GLU A 92 -0.51 -12.47 -1.77
N TYR A 93 -0.27 -11.45 -0.94
CA TYR A 93 1.06 -11.18 -0.35
C TYR A 93 1.20 -11.59 1.11
N TYR A 94 0.11 -11.62 1.87
CA TYR A 94 0.16 -11.95 3.29
C TYR A 94 -0.54 -13.25 3.67
N ASP A 95 -1.47 -13.76 2.85
CA ASP A 95 -2.29 -14.92 3.21
C ASP A 95 -2.14 -16.17 2.32
N PRO A 96 -0.92 -16.71 2.11
CA PRO A 96 -0.83 -18.12 1.75
C PRO A 96 -0.73 -19.05 2.98
N LEU A 97 -0.40 -18.52 4.18
CA LEU A 97 -0.88 -18.95 5.53
C LEU A 97 -0.20 -18.23 6.73
N TYR A 98 1.04 -17.73 6.79
CA TYR A 98 2.17 -18.54 7.27
C TYR A 98 2.86 -19.29 6.13
N LYS A 99 3.44 -18.57 5.17
CA LYS A 99 4.52 -19.14 4.35
C LYS A 99 5.80 -19.28 5.21
N TYR A 100 5.73 -20.12 6.24
CA TYR A 100 6.81 -20.75 7.00
C TYR A 100 7.93 -19.91 7.67
N SER A 101 8.02 -18.58 7.52
CA SER A 101 9.18 -17.84 8.04
C SER A 101 8.82 -16.47 8.61
N LEU A 102 8.63 -16.47 9.94
CA LEU A 102 9.10 -15.39 10.82
C LEU A 102 10.62 -15.52 11.07
N GLU A 103 11.31 -16.44 10.41
CA GLU A 103 12.75 -16.60 10.46
C GLU A 103 13.41 -15.65 9.45
N ASN A 104 13.27 -14.34 9.67
CA ASN A 104 14.44 -13.50 9.95
C ASN A 104 14.29 -12.01 9.71
N ASN A 105 13.19 -11.42 9.23
CA ASN A 105 13.24 -9.98 8.97
C ASN A 105 12.05 -9.12 9.40
N LYS A 106 12.47 -8.00 9.99
CA LYS A 106 11.76 -6.93 10.67
C LYS A 106 11.02 -5.99 9.71
N ASP A 107 10.37 -6.51 8.66
CA ASP A 107 9.61 -5.66 7.74
C ASP A 107 8.18 -5.43 8.27
N LYS A 108 8.12 -5.01 9.53
CA LYS A 108 6.90 -4.42 10.08
C LYS A 108 6.93 -2.94 9.73
N ILE A 109 5.96 -2.56 8.92
CA ILE A 109 5.54 -1.20 8.57
C ILE A 109 6.20 -0.70 7.29
N ILE A 110 5.52 -0.91 6.15
CA ILE A 110 5.85 -0.28 4.86
C ILE A 110 5.60 1.25 4.91
N PHE A 111 4.88 1.74 5.93
CA PHE A 111 4.45 3.12 6.01
C PHE A 111 4.41 3.68 7.44
N ARG A 112 5.56 4.16 7.92
CA ARG A 112 5.67 5.15 9.01
C ARG A 112 6.79 6.15 8.70
N GLY A 113 6.91 6.52 7.43
CA GLY A 113 8.05 7.29 6.93
C GLY A 113 7.63 8.42 6.01
N ASN A 114 6.70 9.27 6.42
CA ASN A 114 6.72 10.62 5.86
C ASN A 114 7.82 11.38 6.61
N SER A 115 8.96 11.63 5.97
CA SER A 115 9.50 12.98 5.77
C SER A 115 11.01 13.06 5.49
N LEU A 116 11.84 12.05 5.78
CA LEU A 116 13.31 12.25 5.68
C LEU A 116 14.20 11.03 5.36
N GLU A 117 13.99 9.84 5.91
CA GLU A 117 15.10 8.88 6.02
C GLU A 117 14.64 7.42 6.03
N VAL A 118 14.89 6.70 4.93
CA VAL A 118 15.34 5.30 4.99
C VAL A 118 16.40 5.18 3.89
N ASN A 119 17.55 5.85 4.00
CA ASN A 119 18.84 5.26 4.43
C ASN A 119 19.20 3.85 3.92
N GLU A 120 18.37 3.15 3.15
CA GLU A 120 18.72 1.87 2.50
C GLU A 120 18.93 2.00 0.99
N PHE A 121 18.57 3.14 0.37
CA PHE A 121 19.15 3.49 -0.93
C PHE A 121 20.65 3.85 -0.83
N LEU A 122 21.16 4.09 0.39
CA LEU A 122 22.59 4.29 0.63
C LEU A 122 23.43 2.99 0.59
N GLU A 123 22.84 1.82 0.29
CA GLU A 123 23.62 0.65 -0.13
C GLU A 123 24.00 0.68 -1.62
N ASP A 124 23.48 1.63 -2.42
CA ASP A 124 23.87 1.80 -3.83
C ASP A 124 25.06 2.79 -4.00
N LEU A 125 25.70 3.17 -2.89
CA LEU A 125 26.87 4.07 -2.83
C LEU A 125 27.93 3.57 -1.81
N GLY A 126 28.07 2.25 -1.66
CA GLY A 126 29.11 1.61 -0.84
C GLY A 126 29.30 0.13 -1.15
#